data_AF-A0A941M3S5-F1
#
_entry.id   AF-A0A941M3S5-F1
#
_cell.length_a   1.000
_cell.length_b   1.000
_cell.length_c   1.000
_cell.angle_alpha   90.00
_cell.angle_beta   90.00
_cell.angle_gamma   90.00
#
_symmetry.space_group_name_H-M   'P 1'
#
loop_
_entity.id
_entity.type
_entity.pdbx_description
1 polymer ?
#
loop_
_entity_poly.entity_id
_entity_poly.type
_entity_poly.pdbx_seq_one_letter_code
_entity_poly.pdbx_strand_id
1 'polypeptide(L)'
;MPQSAYIQNFGISNADGICMMMEHPFLGVGGRHRLTRTYGRQPDLSSDPRIELARDIWDIRQIYRTDGVYTTEIRRALQEVIVKNKQARPDLFLKK
;
A
#
# COMPACT_ATOMS: atom_id res chain seq x y z
N MET A 1 -0.91 -1.13 -0.53
CA MET A 1 -1.71 -0.08 0.12
C MET A 1 -3.11 -0.59 0.28
N PRO A 2 -3.78 -0.31 1.42
CA PRO A 2 -5.12 -0.84 1.70
C PRO A 2 -6.05 -0.57 0.53
N GLN A 3 -7.00 -1.47 0.25
CA GLN A 3 -7.88 -1.32 -0.91
C GLN A 3 -8.82 -0.13 -0.77
N SER A 4 -9.23 0.45 -1.90
CA SER A 4 -10.17 1.58 -1.95
C SER A 4 -11.43 1.29 -1.12
N ALA A 5 -12.05 0.13 -1.34
CA ALA A 5 -13.22 -0.29 -0.56
C ALA A 5 -12.92 -0.48 0.94
N TYR A 6 -11.68 -0.82 1.31
CA TYR A 6 -11.27 -0.89 2.72
C TYR A 6 -11.21 0.50 3.36
N ILE A 7 -10.57 1.47 2.72
CA ILE A 7 -10.45 2.83 3.25
C ILE A 7 -11.79 3.60 3.23
N GLN A 8 -12.66 3.32 2.27
CA GLN A 8 -14.02 3.89 2.23
C GLN A 8 -14.86 3.48 3.44
N ASN A 9 -14.64 2.28 4.00
CA ASN A 9 -15.30 1.84 5.23
C ASN A 9 -14.93 2.72 6.45
N PHE A 10 -13.80 3.43 6.39
CA PHE A 10 -13.38 4.41 7.40
C PHE A 10 -13.71 5.86 7.00
N GLY A 11 -14.61 6.05 6.03
CA GLY A 11 -15.03 7.36 5.55
C GLY A 11 -13.98 8.11 4.73
N ILE A 12 -12.96 7.41 4.20
CA ILE A 12 -11.90 8.01 3.39
C ILE A 12 -12.29 7.96 1.92
N SER A 13 -12.32 9.10 1.25
CA SER A 13 -12.53 9.13 -0.20
C SER A 13 -11.32 8.55 -0.94
N ASN A 14 -11.52 8.09 -2.18
CA ASN A 14 -10.40 7.61 -3.00
C ASN A 14 -9.35 8.70 -3.28
N ALA A 15 -9.76 9.98 -3.26
CA ALA A 15 -8.86 11.11 -3.48
C ALA A 15 -7.94 11.37 -2.28
N ASP A 16 -8.40 11.01 -1.07
CA ASP A 16 -7.66 11.22 0.18
C ASP A 16 -6.79 10.00 0.55
N GLY A 17 -6.91 8.89 -0.20
CA GLY A 17 -6.14 7.67 0.00
C GLY A 17 -4.69 7.81 -0.45
N ILE A 18 -3.74 7.70 0.47
CA ILE A 18 -2.31 7.78 0.15
C ILE A 18 -1.82 6.44 -0.39
N CYS A 19 -1.48 6.43 -1.67
CA CYS A 19 -1.04 5.25 -2.39
C CYS A 19 0.36 5.42 -3.00
N MET A 20 0.96 4.33 -3.48
CA MET A 20 2.14 4.37 -4.33
C MET A 20 1.88 3.60 -5.62
N MET A 21 2.38 4.14 -6.73
CA MET A 21 2.43 3.43 -8.00
C MET A 21 3.73 2.62 -8.06
N MET A 22 3.63 1.38 -8.56
CA MET A 22 4.79 0.53 -8.82
C MET A 22 4.92 0.37 -10.31
N GLU A 23 6.11 0.64 -10.84
CA GLU A 23 6.45 0.35 -12.23
C GLU A 23 6.40 -1.17 -12.48
N HIS A 24 5.92 -1.56 -13.66
CA HIS A 24 5.86 -2.94 -14.11
C HIS A 24 6.44 -3.02 -15.53
N PRO A 25 7.37 -3.96 -15.83
CA PRO A 25 8.12 -3.98 -17.09
C PRO A 25 7.28 -4.32 -18.35
N PHE A 26 6.02 -4.72 -18.18
CA PHE A 26 5.10 -5.01 -19.28
C PHE A 26 4.00 -3.95 -19.38
N LEU A 27 3.65 -3.53 -20.60
CA LEU A 27 2.53 -2.66 -20.95
C LEU A 27 1.21 -3.22 -20.40
N GLY A 28 0.93 -2.89 -19.14
CA GLY A 28 -0.33 -3.19 -18.48
C GLY A 28 -1.27 -2.00 -18.56
N VAL A 29 -2.55 -2.27 -18.74
CA VAL A 29 -3.60 -1.29 -18.42
C VAL A 29 -3.48 -1.02 -16.92
N GLY A 30 -3.22 0.24 -16.53
CA GLY A 30 -2.84 0.62 -15.18
C GLY A 30 -3.65 -0.03 -14.05
N GLY A 31 -3.02 -0.18 -12.87
CA GLY A 31 -3.65 -0.84 -11.74
C GLY A 31 -2.64 -1.29 -10.70
N ARG A 32 -3.06 -2.19 -9.81
CA ARG A 32 -2.14 -2.80 -8.83
C ARG A 32 -1.16 -3.73 -9.52
N HIS A 33 0.08 -3.71 -9.03
CA HIS A 33 1.12 -4.63 -9.44
C HIS A 33 0.67 -6.08 -9.19
N ARG A 34 0.77 -6.95 -10.21
CA ARG A 34 0.19 -8.31 -10.20
C ARG A 34 0.75 -9.21 -9.11
N LEU A 35 1.99 -8.97 -8.71
CA LEU A 35 2.66 -9.71 -7.64
C LEU A 35 2.21 -9.29 -6.23
N THR A 36 1.39 -8.24 -6.09
CA THR A 36 0.90 -7.85 -4.77
C THR A 36 -0.14 -8.83 -4.25
N ARG A 37 -0.07 -9.12 -2.94
CA ARG A 37 -0.97 -10.01 -2.21
C ARG A 37 -2.45 -9.69 -2.43
N THR A 38 -2.79 -8.41 -2.62
CA THR A 38 -4.16 -7.92 -2.77
C THR A 38 -4.61 -7.82 -4.24
N TYR A 39 -3.79 -8.24 -5.20
CA TYR A 39 -4.17 -8.28 -6.62
C TYR A 39 -5.29 -9.30 -6.86
N GLY A 40 -6.39 -8.85 -7.47
CA GLY A 40 -7.56 -9.69 -7.77
C GLY A 40 -8.33 -10.20 -6.55
N ARG A 41 -8.04 -9.70 -5.34
CA ARG A 41 -8.71 -10.11 -4.10
C ARG A 41 -9.66 -9.03 -3.58
N GLN A 42 -10.72 -9.48 -2.91
CA GLN A 42 -11.61 -8.59 -2.16
C GLN A 42 -10.92 -8.11 -0.88
N PRO A 43 -11.19 -6.87 -0.43
CA PRO A 43 -10.65 -6.37 0.83
C PRO A 43 -11.19 -7.14 2.02
N ASP A 44 -10.28 -7.49 2.92
CA ASP A 44 -10.65 -7.91 4.27
C ASP A 44 -10.97 -6.69 5.12
N LEU A 45 -12.26 -6.35 5.21
CA LEU A 45 -12.76 -5.21 6.00
C LEU A 45 -12.64 -5.42 7.52
N SER A 46 -12.37 -6.64 7.97
CA SER A 46 -12.23 -6.97 9.40
C SER A 46 -10.81 -6.73 9.94
N SER A 47 -9.83 -6.63 9.05
CA SER A 47 -8.44 -6.38 9.41
C SER A 47 -8.23 -4.96 9.95
N ASP A 48 -7.15 -4.74 10.69
CA ASP A 48 -6.78 -3.43 11.23
C ASP A 48 -6.03 -2.59 10.16
N PRO A 49 -6.31 -1.28 10.01
CA PRO A 49 -5.74 -0.48 8.90
C PRO A 49 -4.22 -0.40 8.94
N ARG A 50 -3.65 -0.31 10.15
CA ARG A 50 -2.22 -0.28 10.38
C ARG A 50 -1.58 -1.61 10.03
N ILE A 51 -2.25 -2.72 10.36
CA ILE A 51 -1.78 -4.07 10.00
C ILE A 51 -1.80 -4.25 8.48
N GLU A 52 -2.89 -3.86 7.80
CA GLU A 52 -2.96 -3.96 6.33
C GLU A 52 -1.92 -3.09 5.63
N LEU A 53 -1.71 -1.86 6.09
CA LEU A 53 -0.65 -1.00 5.56
C LEU A 53 0.74 -1.66 5.73
N ALA A 54 1.02 -2.24 6.90
CA ALA A 54 2.29 -2.91 7.16
C ALA A 54 2.50 -4.15 6.28
N ARG A 55 1.46 -4.98 6.13
CA ARG A 55 1.47 -6.17 5.26
C ARG A 55 1.76 -5.78 3.82
N ASP A 56 1.12 -4.73 3.33
CA ASP A 56 1.29 -4.28 1.95
C ASP A 56 2.68 -3.67 1.71
N ILE A 57 3.23 -2.89 2.64
CA ILE A 57 4.60 -2.39 2.50
C ILE A 57 5.60 -3.55 2.48
N TRP A 58 5.38 -4.56 3.33
CA TRP A 58 6.25 -5.73 3.39
C TRP A 58 6.20 -6.53 2.08
N ASP A 59 5.01 -6.74 1.55
CA ASP A 59 4.77 -7.40 0.26
C ASP A 59 5.48 -6.67 -0.89
N ILE A 60 5.27 -5.36 -1.01
CA ILE A 60 5.93 -4.53 -2.03
C ILE A 60 7.47 -4.58 -1.89
N ARG A 61 7.97 -4.56 -0.65
CA ARG A 61 9.40 -4.71 -0.39
C ARG A 61 9.93 -6.07 -0.85
N GLN A 62 9.17 -7.16 -0.67
CA GLN A 62 9.57 -8.47 -1.18
C GLN A 62 9.60 -8.48 -2.71
N ILE A 63 8.58 -7.93 -3.37
CA ILE A 63 8.53 -7.82 -4.83
C ILE A 63 9.79 -7.14 -5.37
N TYR A 64 10.10 -5.93 -4.89
CA TYR A 64 11.28 -5.21 -5.35
C TYR A 64 12.60 -5.93 -5.07
N ARG A 65 12.68 -6.72 -3.98
CA ARG A 65 13.86 -7.52 -3.65
C ARG A 65 14.00 -8.72 -4.57
N THR A 66 12.91 -9.42 -4.85
CA THR A 66 12.85 -10.56 -5.77
C THR A 66 13.22 -10.12 -7.18
N ASP A 67 12.75 -8.94 -7.59
CA ASP A 67 13.04 -8.36 -8.90
C ASP A 67 14.45 -7.74 -8.99
N GLY A 68 15.22 -7.75 -7.90
CA GLY A 68 16.59 -7.22 -7.86
C GLY A 68 16.72 -5.70 -7.94
N VAL A 69 15.61 -4.96 -7.83
CA VAL A 69 15.55 -3.50 -7.99
C VAL A 69 15.37 -2.75 -6.67
N TYR A 70 15.49 -3.42 -5.52
CA TYR A 70 15.32 -2.79 -4.20
C TYR A 70 16.47 -1.84 -3.84
N THR A 71 16.37 -0.57 -4.28
CA THR A 71 17.36 0.48 -4.03
C THR A 71 17.07 1.28 -2.76
N THR A 72 18.02 2.17 -2.40
CA THR A 72 17.86 3.13 -1.30
C THR A 72 16.69 4.09 -1.54
N GLU A 73 16.46 4.49 -2.79
CA GLU A 73 15.37 5.37 -3.20
C GLU A 73 14.02 4.67 -2.99
N ILE A 74 13.88 3.41 -3.39
CA ILE A 74 12.68 2.61 -3.16
C ILE A 74 12.43 2.47 -1.65
N ARG A 75 13.47 2.16 -0.88
CA ARG A 75 13.36 2.08 0.58
C ARG A 75 12.84 3.38 1.18
N ARG A 76 13.37 4.53 0.74
CA ARG A 76 12.93 5.85 1.20
C ARG A 76 11.49 6.13 0.81
N ALA A 77 11.10 5.84 -0.44
CA ALA A 77 9.73 6.00 -0.90
C ALA A 77 8.73 5.17 -0.06
N LEU A 78 9.06 3.91 0.26
CA LEU A 78 8.24 3.07 1.14
C LEU A 78 8.09 3.66 2.55
N GLN A 79 9.17 4.23 3.10
CA GLN A 79 9.13 4.91 4.40
C GLN A 79 8.28 6.17 4.35
N GLU A 80 8.39 6.98 3.29
CA GLU A 80 7.61 8.20 3.09
C GLU A 80 6.11 7.88 3.02
N VAL A 81 5.71 6.79 2.36
CA VAL A 81 4.30 6.39 2.30
C VAL A 81 3.77 6.02 3.68
N ILE A 82 4.55 5.32 4.50
CA ILE A 82 4.17 5.01 5.89
C ILE A 82 3.99 6.30 6.69
N VAL A 83 4.94 7.24 6.58
CA VAL A 83 4.90 8.50 7.32
C VAL A 83 3.69 9.33 6.90
N LYS A 84 3.46 9.49 5.59
CA LYS A 84 2.32 10.25 5.06
C LYS A 84 0.98 9.66 5.51
N ASN A 85 0.81 8.33 5.46
CA ASN A 85 -0.42 7.69 5.95
C ASN A 85 -0.66 7.96 7.43
N LYS A 86 0.38 7.83 8.27
CA LYS A 86 0.28 8.12 9.71
C LYS A 86 0.00 9.59 10.02
N GLN A 87 0.58 10.51 9.26
CA GLN A 87 0.37 11.95 9.43
C GLN A 87 -1.02 12.38 8.99
N ALA A 88 -1.51 11.85 7.86
CA ALA A 88 -2.84 12.18 7.35
C ALA A 88 -3.94 11.62 8.25
N ARG A 89 -3.78 10.41 8.78
CA ARG A 89 -4.80 9.69 9.56
C ARG A 89 -4.21 9.02 10.80
N PRO A 90 -3.79 9.82 11.81
CA PRO A 90 -3.23 9.27 13.04
C PRO A 90 -4.25 8.41 13.80
N ASP A 91 -5.54 8.72 13.69
CA ASP A 91 -6.68 7.98 14.27
C ASP A 91 -6.74 6.51 13.83
N LEU A 92 -6.29 6.21 12.61
CA LEU A 92 -6.36 4.87 12.02
C LEU A 92 -5.02 4.13 12.07
N PHE A 93 -3.89 4.84 11.97
CA PHE A 93 -2.58 4.22 11.75
C PHE A 93 -1.62 4.30 12.96
N LEU A 94 -1.92 5.12 13.97
CA LEU A 94 -1.15 5.11 15.22
C LEU A 94 -1.50 3.92 16.10
N LYS A 95 -0.60 3.58 17.01
CA LYS A 95 -0.79 2.45 17.92
C LYS A 95 -1.73 2.95 19.02
N LYS A 96 -2.84 2.25 19.25
CA LYS A 96 -3.67 2.48 20.43
C LYS A 96 -2.96 1.97 21.69
#